data_AF-Q28FU7-F1
#
_entry.id   AF-Q28FU7-F1
#
_cell.length_a   1.000
_cell.length_b   1.000
_cell.length_c   1.000
_cell.angle_alpha   90.00
_cell.angle_beta   90.00
_cell.angle_gamma   90.00
#
_symmetry.space_group_name_H-M   'P 1'
#
loop_
_entity.id
_entity.type
_entity.pdbx_description
1 polymer ?
#
loop_
_entity_poly.entity_id
_entity_poly.type
_entity_poly.pdbx_seq_one_letter_code
_entity_poly.pdbx_strand_id
1 'polypeptide(L)'
;MASYTCISCRVAFADPDIQRAHYKTDWHRYNLKRKVADMPPVTAENFQERVLAQRAVVEEQSKETATYCTACSKRFASFNAYENHLKSKKHLDLEKKATDAITKKVEIMNEKNLEKGLRPESVDRDAMNTAIQQAIKAQPSVSPRKQPDTASGKVNEHAKTRPEKTPRQQWYEEQAKRLTLEDTEHDLVEENEEEEAWEDMDSAEEDEVQMDAENWNQ
;
A
#
# COMPACT_ATOMS: atom_id res chain seq x y z
N MET A 1 20.49 -35.08 -52.95
CA MET A 1 19.87 -33.77 -52.68
C MET A 1 20.76 -33.03 -51.68
N ALA A 2 20.99 -31.73 -51.85
CA ALA A 2 21.83 -30.95 -50.93
C ALA A 2 21.10 -30.75 -49.59
N SER A 3 21.76 -31.07 -48.47
CA SER A 3 21.23 -30.83 -47.13
C SER A 3 21.62 -29.43 -46.65
N TYR A 4 20.64 -28.59 -46.30
CA TYR A 4 20.89 -27.24 -45.79
C TYR A 4 20.99 -27.28 -44.27
N THR A 5 22.18 -27.14 -43.71
CA THR A 5 22.40 -27.29 -42.26
C THR A 5 23.05 -26.06 -41.64
N CYS A 6 22.77 -25.78 -40.35
CA CYS A 6 23.52 -24.82 -39.56
C CYS A 6 24.32 -25.54 -38.48
N ILE A 7 25.65 -25.47 -38.56
CA ILE A 7 26.56 -26.15 -37.61
C ILE A 7 26.47 -25.53 -36.20
N SER A 8 26.36 -24.21 -36.12
CA SER A 8 26.28 -23.50 -34.83
C SER A 8 25.00 -23.83 -34.04
N CYS A 9 23.92 -24.17 -34.74
CA CYS A 9 22.63 -24.50 -34.12
C CYS A 9 22.26 -25.99 -34.19
N ARG A 10 23.09 -26.81 -34.86
CA ARG A 10 22.90 -28.27 -35.07
C ARG A 10 21.52 -28.64 -35.63
N VAL A 11 21.03 -27.86 -36.59
CA VAL A 11 19.75 -28.11 -37.27
C VAL A 11 19.90 -28.25 -38.77
N ALA A 12 19.04 -29.07 -39.35
CA ALA A 12 18.89 -29.27 -40.78
C ALA A 12 17.57 -28.66 -41.26
N PHE A 13 17.58 -28.10 -42.46
CA PHE A 13 16.46 -27.46 -43.11
C PHE A 13 16.15 -28.17 -44.43
N ALA A 14 14.87 -28.20 -44.79
CA ALA A 14 14.41 -28.71 -46.08
C ALA A 14 14.82 -27.77 -47.23
N ASP A 15 14.75 -26.47 -47.00
CA ASP A 15 14.94 -25.44 -48.04
C ASP A 15 16.10 -24.48 -47.75
N PRO A 16 16.79 -23.99 -48.80
CA PRO A 16 17.86 -23.00 -48.65
C PRO A 16 17.35 -21.66 -48.12
N ASP A 17 16.10 -21.30 -48.41
CA ASP A 17 15.52 -20.03 -47.96
C ASP A 17 15.25 -20.02 -46.46
N ILE A 18 14.85 -21.17 -45.90
CA ILE A 18 14.69 -21.35 -44.45
C ILE A 18 16.07 -21.21 -43.76
N GLN A 19 17.13 -21.75 -44.35
CA GLN A 19 18.48 -21.60 -43.83
C GLN A 19 18.92 -20.12 -43.79
N ARG A 20 18.65 -19.35 -44.86
CA ARG A 20 18.96 -17.90 -44.90
C ARG A 20 18.14 -17.11 -43.87
N ALA A 21 16.86 -17.45 -43.71
CA ALA A 21 16.00 -16.85 -42.68
C ALA A 21 16.53 -17.16 -41.28
N HIS A 22 16.94 -18.41 -41.01
CA HIS A 22 17.51 -18.83 -39.74
C HIS A 22 18.70 -17.98 -39.32
N TYR A 23 19.66 -17.68 -40.21
CA TYR A 23 20.82 -16.83 -39.88
C TYR A 23 20.45 -15.42 -39.38
N LYS A 24 19.24 -14.93 -39.71
CA LYS A 24 18.75 -13.62 -39.25
C LYS A 24 18.04 -13.68 -37.90
N THR A 25 17.60 -14.86 -37.46
CA THR A 25 16.85 -15.04 -36.22
C THR A 25 17.70 -14.79 -34.97
N ASP A 26 17.05 -14.37 -33.89
CA ASP A 26 17.70 -14.17 -32.60
C ASP A 26 18.21 -15.48 -31.99
N TRP A 27 17.58 -16.61 -32.31
CA TRP A 27 18.05 -17.93 -31.88
C TRP A 27 19.44 -18.25 -32.45
N HIS A 28 19.68 -17.97 -33.73
CA HIS A 28 21.00 -18.13 -34.35
C HIS A 28 22.05 -17.22 -33.70
N ARG A 29 21.71 -15.94 -33.52
CA ARG A 29 22.59 -14.96 -32.86
C ARG A 29 22.94 -15.36 -31.44
N TYR A 30 21.97 -15.89 -30.69
CA TYR A 30 22.15 -16.36 -29.33
C TYR A 30 23.10 -17.57 -29.26
N ASN A 31 22.87 -18.58 -30.10
CA ASN A 31 23.75 -19.75 -30.18
C ASN A 31 25.16 -19.40 -30.68
N LEU A 32 25.28 -18.43 -31.59
CA LEU A 32 26.58 -17.93 -32.03
C LEU A 32 27.37 -17.30 -30.88
N LYS A 33 26.74 -16.45 -30.05
CA LYS A 33 27.37 -15.88 -28.85
C LYS A 33 27.79 -16.96 -27.86
N ARG A 34 26.96 -17.99 -27.67
CA ARG A 34 27.30 -19.13 -26.80
C ARG A 34 28.51 -19.90 -27.32
N LYS A 35 28.57 -20.15 -28.63
CA LYS A 35 29.69 -20.82 -29.28
C LYS A 35 31.00 -20.04 -29.11
N VAL A 36 30.96 -18.71 -29.20
CA VAL A 36 32.14 -17.84 -28.95
C VAL A 36 32.59 -17.90 -27.49
N ALA A 37 31.68 -18.17 -26.56
CA ALA A 37 31.98 -18.37 -25.15
C ALA A 37 32.24 -19.85 -24.78
N ASP A 38 32.56 -20.70 -25.76
CA ASP A 38 32.78 -22.15 -25.60
C ASP A 38 31.65 -22.91 -24.87
N MET A 39 30.43 -22.35 -24.89
CA MET A 39 29.24 -22.95 -24.31
C MET A 39 28.47 -23.79 -25.33
N PRO A 40 27.83 -24.89 -24.90
CA PRO A 40 27.02 -25.71 -25.80
C PRO A 40 25.82 -24.91 -26.35
N PRO A 41 25.43 -25.17 -27.61
CA PRO A 41 24.27 -24.53 -28.24
C PRO A 41 22.96 -25.01 -27.59
N VAL A 42 21.98 -24.12 -27.58
CA VAL A 42 20.65 -24.34 -27.00
C VAL A 42 19.67 -24.73 -28.12
N THR A 43 18.83 -25.72 -27.83
CA THR A 43 17.76 -26.18 -28.73
C THR A 43 16.71 -25.09 -28.94
N ALA A 44 15.92 -25.21 -30.02
CA ALA A 44 14.89 -24.22 -30.33
C ALA A 44 13.82 -24.13 -29.22
N GLU A 45 13.40 -25.28 -28.69
CA GLU A 45 12.42 -25.39 -27.59
C GLU A 45 12.90 -24.66 -26.33
N ASN A 46 14.12 -24.94 -25.88
CA ASN A 46 14.69 -24.28 -24.70
C ASN A 46 14.89 -22.77 -24.90
N PHE A 47 15.21 -22.34 -26.12
CA PHE A 47 15.29 -20.91 -26.42
C PHE A 47 13.91 -20.25 -26.34
N GLN A 48 12.89 -20.88 -26.92
CA GLN A 48 11.52 -20.39 -26.86
C GLN A 48 11.01 -20.32 -25.42
N GLU A 49 11.24 -21.35 -24.61
CA GLU A 49 10.89 -21.36 -23.19
C GLU A 49 11.57 -20.21 -22.44
N ARG A 50 12.87 -19.98 -22.67
CA ARG A 50 13.59 -18.85 -22.06
C ARG A 50 13.04 -17.49 -22.48
N VAL A 51 12.67 -17.34 -23.75
CA VAL A 51 12.05 -16.11 -24.26
C VAL A 51 10.68 -15.88 -23.63
N LEU A 52 9.86 -16.94 -23.49
CA LEU A 52 8.57 -16.87 -22.82
C LEU A 52 8.73 -16.51 -21.35
N ALA A 53 9.65 -17.17 -20.64
CA ALA A 53 9.96 -16.87 -19.25
C ALA A 53 10.42 -15.42 -19.07
N GLN A 54 11.31 -14.91 -19.95
CA GLN A 54 11.72 -13.51 -19.91
C GLN A 54 10.56 -12.54 -20.15
N ARG A 55 9.66 -12.84 -21.09
CA ARG A 55 8.47 -12.01 -21.33
C ARG A 55 7.54 -12.00 -20.13
N ALA A 56 7.28 -13.15 -19.52
CA ALA A 56 6.46 -13.26 -18.32
C ALA A 56 7.05 -12.44 -17.16
N VAL A 57 8.38 -12.51 -16.94
CA VAL A 57 9.04 -11.70 -15.91
C VAL A 57 8.90 -10.20 -16.19
N VAL A 58 9.07 -9.76 -17.44
CA VAL A 58 8.89 -8.35 -17.81
C VAL A 58 7.43 -7.92 -17.63
N GLU A 59 6.47 -8.79 -17.94
CA GLU A 59 5.04 -8.50 -17.78
C GLU A 59 4.63 -8.41 -16.31
N GLU A 60 5.06 -9.34 -15.46
CA GLU A 60 4.80 -9.28 -14.01
C GLU A 60 5.45 -8.03 -13.39
N GLN A 61 6.69 -7.71 -13.75
CA GLN A 61 7.35 -6.46 -13.33
C GLN A 61 6.59 -5.21 -13.81
N SER A 62 5.90 -5.28 -14.95
CA SER A 62 5.09 -4.16 -15.44
C SER A 62 3.77 -3.99 -14.67
N LYS A 63 3.15 -5.09 -14.23
CA LYS A 63 1.89 -5.09 -13.46
C LYS A 63 2.08 -4.67 -12.01
N GLU A 64 3.17 -5.10 -11.38
CA GLU A 64 3.46 -4.80 -9.97
C GLU A 64 3.87 -3.34 -9.75
N THR A 65 4.22 -2.60 -10.81
CA THR A 65 4.79 -1.26 -10.71
C THR A 65 3.84 -0.13 -11.12
N ALA A 66 2.53 -0.33 -10.94
CA ALA A 66 1.55 0.74 -11.08
C ALA A 66 1.69 1.75 -9.91
N THR A 67 2.69 2.63 -9.99
CA THR A 67 3.04 3.56 -8.92
C THR A 67 2.18 4.83 -8.99
N TYR A 68 1.74 5.30 -7.83
CA TYR A 68 0.93 6.51 -7.66
C TYR A 68 1.80 7.65 -7.10
N CYS A 69 1.65 8.85 -7.65
CA CYS A 69 2.30 10.06 -7.14
C CYS A 69 1.36 10.81 -6.19
N THR A 70 1.79 11.02 -4.94
CA THR A 70 1.06 11.80 -3.92
C THR A 70 1.02 13.29 -4.24
N ALA A 71 2.13 13.87 -4.73
CA ALA A 71 2.23 15.29 -5.03
C ALA A 71 1.37 15.73 -6.23
N CYS A 72 1.16 14.83 -7.19
CA CYS A 72 0.40 15.10 -8.41
C CYS A 72 -0.93 14.36 -8.50
N SER A 73 -1.25 13.54 -7.49
CA SER A 73 -2.43 12.66 -7.42
C SER A 73 -2.69 11.84 -8.70
N LYS A 74 -1.62 11.37 -9.38
CA LYS A 74 -1.69 10.62 -10.65
C LYS A 74 -1.19 9.19 -10.49
N ARG A 75 -1.86 8.26 -11.18
CA ARG A 75 -1.45 6.84 -11.28
C ARG A 75 -0.77 6.60 -12.62
N PHE A 76 0.30 5.82 -12.61
CA PHE A 76 1.07 5.48 -13.80
C PHE A 76 0.95 3.99 -14.10
N ALA A 77 0.93 3.63 -15.39
CA ALA A 77 0.78 2.26 -15.84
C ALA A 77 2.07 1.42 -15.75
N SER A 78 3.22 2.04 -15.48
CA SER A 78 4.51 1.37 -15.30
C SER A 78 5.44 2.17 -14.40
N PHE A 79 6.40 1.50 -13.77
CA PHE A 79 7.45 2.15 -12.98
C PHE A 79 8.18 3.23 -13.77
N ASN A 80 8.54 2.92 -15.03
CA ASN A 80 9.34 3.80 -15.86
C ASN A 80 8.58 5.09 -16.21
N ALA A 81 7.26 5.00 -16.44
CA ALA A 81 6.43 6.19 -16.60
C ALA A 81 6.36 7.04 -15.32
N TYR A 82 6.32 6.40 -14.16
CA TYR A 82 6.37 7.08 -12.85
C TYR A 82 7.73 7.75 -12.60
N GLU A 83 8.85 7.08 -12.86
CA GLU A 83 10.19 7.69 -12.71
C GLU A 83 10.38 8.91 -13.63
N ASN A 84 9.91 8.80 -14.88
CA ASN A 84 9.94 9.93 -15.81
C ASN A 84 9.02 11.06 -15.35
N HIS A 85 7.90 10.74 -14.70
CA HIS A 85 7.04 11.74 -14.08
C HIS A 85 7.74 12.48 -12.93
N LEU A 86 8.44 11.77 -12.03
CA LEU A 86 9.19 12.38 -10.94
C LEU A 86 10.26 13.35 -11.45
N LYS A 87 10.90 13.04 -12.58
CA LYS A 87 11.90 13.91 -13.24
C LYS A 87 11.27 15.03 -14.06
N SER A 88 9.95 15.03 -14.25
CA SER A 88 9.28 16.03 -15.07
C SER A 88 9.26 17.38 -14.36
N LYS A 89 9.45 18.46 -15.14
CA LYS A 89 9.43 19.83 -14.61
C LYS A 89 8.15 20.15 -13.83
N LYS A 90 7.00 19.61 -14.27
CA LYS A 90 5.71 19.84 -13.60
C LYS A 90 5.69 19.28 -12.18
N HIS A 91 6.26 18.10 -11.96
CA HIS A 91 6.34 17.49 -10.64
C HIS A 91 7.29 18.29 -9.74
N LEU A 92 8.51 18.55 -10.23
CA LEU A 92 9.51 19.32 -9.50
C LEU A 92 9.04 20.73 -9.11
N ASP A 93 8.33 21.42 -10.02
CA ASP A 93 7.79 22.77 -9.73
C ASP A 93 6.70 22.72 -8.65
N LEU A 94 5.87 21.67 -8.64
CA LEU A 94 4.84 21.48 -7.60
C LEU A 94 5.48 21.16 -6.24
N GLU A 95 6.47 20.27 -6.22
CA GLU A 95 7.21 19.94 -5.00
C GLU A 95 7.92 21.17 -4.45
N LYS A 96 8.64 21.91 -5.30
CA LYS A 96 9.35 23.13 -4.90
C LYS A 96 8.40 24.19 -4.34
N LYS A 97 7.24 24.40 -4.99
CA LYS A 97 6.24 25.35 -4.47
C LYS A 97 5.69 24.91 -3.11
N ALA A 98 5.47 23.61 -2.91
CA ALA A 98 5.02 23.08 -1.64
C ALA A 98 6.08 23.28 -0.54
N THR A 99 7.36 23.01 -0.84
CA THR A 99 8.45 23.25 0.12
C THR A 99 8.60 24.74 0.44
N ASP A 100 8.56 25.60 -0.56
CA ASP A 100 8.73 27.06 -0.37
C ASP A 100 7.60 27.64 0.49
N ALA A 101 6.36 27.17 0.31
CA ALA A 101 5.23 27.59 1.13
C ALA A 101 5.37 27.13 2.60
N ILE A 102 5.86 25.91 2.82
CA ILE A 102 6.13 25.39 4.17
C ILE A 102 7.25 26.21 4.83
N THR A 103 8.36 26.43 4.13
CA THR A 103 9.50 27.21 4.63
C THR A 103 9.06 28.62 5.01
N LYS A 104 8.33 29.32 4.13
CA LYS A 104 7.81 30.66 4.41
C LYS A 104 6.87 30.66 5.62
N LYS A 105 6.04 29.64 5.79
CA LYS A 105 5.16 29.53 6.96
C LYS A 105 5.94 29.29 8.25
N VAL A 106 7.02 28.51 8.20
CA VAL A 106 7.94 28.30 9.32
C VAL A 106 8.67 29.59 9.66
N GLU A 107 9.14 30.35 8.67
CA GLU A 107 9.78 31.65 8.87
C GLU A 107 8.82 32.65 9.54
N ILE A 108 7.60 32.79 9.02
CA ILE A 108 6.57 33.65 9.62
C ILE A 108 6.25 33.20 11.06
N MET A 109 6.22 31.90 11.32
CA MET A 109 5.99 31.38 12.67
C MET A 109 7.18 31.67 13.60
N ASN A 110 8.41 31.56 13.10
CA ASN A 110 9.63 31.89 13.85
C ASN A 110 9.73 33.39 14.15
N GLU A 111 9.39 34.25 13.20
CA GLU A 111 9.39 35.70 13.37
C GLU A 111 8.35 36.15 14.40
N LYS A 112 7.12 35.59 14.34
CA LYS A 112 6.08 35.82 15.35
C LYS A 112 6.47 35.29 16.74
N ASN A 113 7.26 34.22 16.81
CA ASN A 113 7.80 33.73 18.08
C ASN A 113 8.89 34.67 18.63
N LEU A 114 9.68 35.29 17.75
CA LEU A 114 10.70 36.27 18.11
C LEU A 114 10.06 37.57 18.63
N GLU A 115 8.98 38.04 18.01
CA GLU A 115 8.23 39.24 18.43
C GLU A 115 7.54 39.07 19.78
N LYS A 116 7.11 37.85 20.12
CA LYS A 116 6.47 37.53 21.42
C LYS A 116 7.47 37.37 22.57
N GLY A 117 8.76 37.64 22.35
CA GLY A 117 9.77 37.67 23.40
C GLY A 117 10.22 36.30 23.90
N LEU A 118 9.86 35.20 23.22
CA LEU A 118 10.51 33.91 23.44
C LEU A 118 11.87 33.89 22.73
N ARG A 119 12.82 34.65 23.27
CA ARG A 119 14.25 34.45 23.01
C ARG A 119 14.73 33.33 23.92
N PRO A 120 15.16 32.15 23.42
CA PRO A 120 16.26 31.49 24.05
C PRO A 120 17.48 32.37 23.77
N GLU A 121 18.02 32.99 24.81
CA GLU A 121 19.39 33.46 24.83
C GLU A 121 20.27 32.38 24.16
N SER A 122 21.05 32.78 23.15
CA SER A 122 21.81 31.94 22.21
C SER A 122 22.07 30.50 22.68
N VAL A 123 21.13 29.60 22.46
CA VAL A 123 21.37 28.16 22.57
C VAL A 123 22.01 27.72 21.28
N ASP A 124 23.22 27.19 21.38
CA ASP A 124 23.93 26.58 20.27
C ASP A 124 23.01 25.54 19.60
N ARG A 125 22.66 25.82 18.34
CA ARG A 125 21.68 25.02 17.59
C ARG A 125 22.18 23.59 17.42
N ASP A 126 23.50 23.39 17.36
CA ASP A 126 24.12 22.08 17.23
C ASP A 126 24.07 21.32 18.56
N ALA A 127 24.35 21.95 19.69
CA ALA A 127 24.12 21.34 21.01
C ALA A 127 22.65 20.93 21.22
N MET A 128 21.69 21.76 20.81
CA MET A 128 20.27 21.46 20.94
C MET A 128 19.83 20.31 20.00
N ASN A 129 20.27 20.30 18.74
CA ASN A 129 20.01 19.20 17.82
C ASN A 129 20.63 17.89 18.32
N THR A 130 21.84 17.95 18.85
CA THR A 130 22.53 16.78 19.42
C THR A 130 21.82 16.26 20.65
N ALA A 131 21.35 17.15 21.55
CA ALA A 131 20.56 16.79 22.72
C ALA A 131 19.21 16.15 22.33
N ILE A 132 18.54 16.65 21.29
CA ILE A 132 17.30 16.06 20.76
C ILE A 132 17.58 14.65 20.21
N GLN A 133 18.64 14.47 19.41
CA GLN A 133 19.02 13.16 18.88
C GLN A 133 19.40 12.17 19.99
N GLN A 134 20.14 12.64 21.00
CA GLN A 134 20.48 11.83 22.18
C GLN A 134 19.24 11.45 22.98
N ALA A 135 18.29 12.37 23.18
CA ALA A 135 17.03 12.10 23.86
C ALA A 135 16.16 11.09 23.08
N ILE A 136 16.07 11.20 21.75
CA ILE A 136 15.38 10.22 20.90
C ILE A 136 16.06 8.85 21.00
N LYS A 137 17.39 8.80 20.95
CA LYS A 137 18.17 7.56 21.07
C LYS A 137 18.07 6.92 22.46
N ALA A 138 17.91 7.73 23.50
CA ALA A 138 17.78 7.29 24.88
C ALA A 138 16.36 6.85 25.26
N GLN A 139 15.36 7.08 24.40
CA GLN A 139 14.06 6.47 24.60
C GLN A 139 14.18 4.94 24.43
N PRO A 140 13.71 4.14 25.40
CA PRO A 140 13.62 2.71 25.20
C PRO A 140 12.68 2.48 24.02
N SER A 141 13.14 1.76 23.00
CA SER A 141 12.31 1.37 21.88
C SER A 141 11.13 0.57 22.44
N VAL A 142 9.95 1.17 22.47
CA VAL A 142 8.69 0.45 22.70
C VAL A 142 8.34 -0.34 21.44
N SER A 143 9.25 -1.25 21.07
CA SER A 143 8.96 -2.34 20.14
C SER A 143 8.58 -3.55 20.99
N PRO A 144 7.35 -4.07 20.89
CA PRO A 144 6.98 -5.33 21.52
C PRO A 144 7.74 -6.49 20.85
N ARG A 145 8.99 -6.72 21.26
CA ARG A 145 9.68 -7.97 20.96
C ARG A 145 9.30 -8.98 22.03
N LYS A 146 8.33 -9.82 21.68
CA LYS A 146 8.00 -11.07 22.36
C LYS A 146 9.24 -11.96 22.39
N GLN A 147 9.76 -12.28 23.56
CA GLN A 147 10.54 -13.50 23.82
C GLN A 147 10.41 -13.93 25.30
N PRO A 148 10.55 -15.23 25.59
CA PRO A 148 9.79 -15.92 26.62
C PRO A 148 10.46 -15.93 27.99
N ASP A 149 9.60 -16.13 28.98
CA ASP A 149 9.81 -16.05 30.40
C ASP A 149 10.75 -17.13 30.94
N THR A 150 11.78 -16.75 31.72
CA THR A 150 12.22 -17.55 32.85
C THR A 150 12.57 -16.65 34.04
N ALA A 151 12.07 -17.06 35.20
CA ALA A 151 11.92 -16.32 36.44
C ALA A 151 13.23 -15.97 37.17
N SER A 152 13.29 -14.79 37.77
CA SER A 152 13.41 -14.64 39.24
C SER A 152 13.44 -13.18 39.66
N GLY A 153 12.66 -12.89 40.70
CA GLY A 153 12.27 -11.55 41.11
C GLY A 153 13.35 -10.67 41.72
N LYS A 154 13.05 -9.37 41.68
CA LYS A 154 13.18 -8.44 42.81
C LYS A 154 12.24 -7.26 42.56
N VAL A 155 11.31 -7.11 43.48
CA VAL A 155 10.32 -6.02 43.54
C VAL A 155 11.07 -4.71 43.78
N ASN A 156 10.77 -3.67 42.99
CA ASN A 156 11.04 -2.30 43.42
C ASN A 156 9.78 -1.46 43.22
N GLU A 157 9.22 -1.10 44.38
CA GLU A 157 8.10 -0.21 44.62
C GLU A 157 8.40 1.18 44.04
N HIS A 158 7.36 1.94 43.64
CA HIS A 158 7.36 3.32 43.10
C HIS A 158 7.18 3.54 41.58
N ALA A 159 6.33 2.75 40.92
CA ALA A 159 5.71 3.16 39.65
C ALA A 159 4.41 3.91 39.93
N LYS A 160 4.47 5.25 40.05
CA LYS A 160 3.25 6.09 39.93
C LYS A 160 2.67 5.84 38.53
N THR A 161 1.49 5.24 38.52
CA THR A 161 0.76 4.76 37.34
C THR A 161 0.61 5.89 36.31
N ARG A 162 1.28 5.74 35.18
CA ARG A 162 1.02 6.54 33.99
C ARG A 162 -0.44 6.27 33.59
N PRO A 163 -1.30 7.28 33.45
CA PRO A 163 -2.69 7.06 33.05
C PRO A 163 -2.70 6.30 31.72
N GLU A 164 -3.46 5.22 31.72
CA GLU A 164 -3.50 4.23 30.63
C GLU A 164 -4.03 4.81 29.32
N LYS A 165 -4.84 5.87 29.43
CA LYS A 165 -5.48 6.56 28.34
C LYS A 165 -4.92 7.97 28.21
N THR A 166 -4.53 8.34 26.99
CA THR A 166 -4.11 9.72 26.72
C THR A 166 -5.29 10.68 26.92
N PRO A 167 -5.06 11.95 27.31
CA PRO A 167 -6.15 12.92 27.51
C PRO A 167 -7.08 13.06 26.30
N ARG A 168 -6.55 12.90 25.08
CA ARG A 168 -7.34 12.93 23.83
C ARG A 168 -8.29 11.72 23.70
N GLN A 169 -7.88 10.57 24.20
CA GLN A 169 -8.65 9.33 24.13
C GLN A 169 -9.80 9.35 25.14
N GLN A 170 -9.57 9.93 26.32
CA GLN A 170 -10.62 10.21 27.30
C GLN A 170 -11.68 11.15 26.73
N TRP A 171 -11.27 12.17 25.98
CA TRP A 171 -12.19 13.09 25.30
C TRP A 171 -13.07 12.38 24.26
N TYR A 172 -12.49 11.48 23.45
CA TYR A 172 -13.27 10.70 22.48
C TYR A 172 -14.25 9.72 23.15
N GLU A 173 -13.84 9.09 24.25
CA GLU A 173 -14.72 8.22 25.03
C GLU A 173 -15.88 9.00 25.65
N GLU A 174 -15.64 10.21 26.17
CA GLU A 174 -16.70 11.09 26.68
C GLU A 174 -17.68 11.53 25.60
N GLN A 175 -17.20 11.86 24.39
CA GLN A 175 -18.08 12.18 23.27
C GLN A 175 -18.94 10.97 22.86
N ALA A 176 -18.35 9.78 22.80
CA ALA A 176 -19.08 8.55 22.48
C ALA A 176 -20.14 8.24 23.56
N LYS A 177 -19.79 8.40 24.84
CA LYS A 177 -20.72 8.18 25.95
C LYS A 177 -21.90 9.14 25.94
N ARG A 178 -21.65 10.40 25.56
CA ARG A 178 -22.69 11.41 25.44
C ARG A 178 -23.66 11.10 24.31
N LEU A 179 -23.14 10.65 23.16
CA LEU A 179 -23.96 10.19 22.04
C LEU A 179 -24.80 8.96 22.41
N THR A 180 -24.21 7.97 23.09
CA THR A 180 -24.98 6.79 23.51
C THR A 180 -26.05 7.12 24.54
N LEU A 181 -25.84 8.14 25.39
CA LEU A 181 -26.84 8.62 26.35
C LEU A 181 -27.96 9.40 25.65
N GLU A 182 -27.63 10.22 24.64
CA GLU A 182 -28.62 10.88 23.79
C GLU A 182 -29.46 9.86 23.00
N ASP A 183 -28.85 8.78 22.49
CA ASP A 183 -29.54 7.68 21.81
C ASP A 183 -30.41 6.85 22.78
N THR A 184 -29.96 6.60 24.02
CA THR A 184 -30.79 5.89 25.02
C THR A 184 -31.89 6.76 25.61
N GLU A 185 -31.72 8.08 25.71
CA GLU A 185 -32.82 9.00 26.03
C GLU A 185 -33.85 9.06 24.89
N HIS A 186 -33.44 8.90 23.64
CA HIS A 186 -34.35 8.82 22.50
C HIS A 186 -35.18 7.51 22.52
N ASP A 187 -34.54 6.36 22.74
CA ASP A 187 -35.22 5.05 22.79
C ASP A 187 -36.22 4.93 23.97
N LEU A 188 -35.92 5.53 25.13
CA LEU A 188 -36.82 5.48 26.31
C LEU A 188 -38.07 6.36 26.18
N VAL A 189 -38.09 7.30 25.24
CA VAL A 189 -39.26 8.12 24.93
C VAL A 189 -40.14 7.43 23.89
N GLU A 190 -39.55 6.65 22.97
CA GLU A 190 -40.23 5.91 21.92
C GLU A 190 -40.97 4.67 22.48
N GLU A 191 -40.37 3.94 23.45
CA GLU A 191 -41.00 2.77 24.09
C GLU A 191 -42.28 3.12 24.91
N ASN A 192 -42.42 4.36 25.40
CA ASN A 192 -43.61 4.78 26.18
C ASN A 192 -44.79 5.24 25.29
N GLU A 193 -44.58 5.50 24.00
CA GLU A 193 -45.65 5.85 23.06
C GLU A 193 -46.18 4.62 22.29
N GLU A 194 -45.41 3.53 22.19
CA GLU A 194 -45.79 2.34 21.43
C GLU A 194 -46.61 1.31 22.22
N GLU A 195 -46.56 1.29 23.56
CA GLU A 195 -47.35 0.32 24.38
C GLU A 195 -48.86 0.61 24.42
N GLU A 196 -49.32 1.84 24.13
CA GLU A 196 -50.75 2.22 24.17
C GLU A 196 -51.51 1.91 22.85
N ALA A 197 -50.83 1.41 21.81
CA ALA A 197 -51.44 1.25 20.46
C ALA A 197 -51.94 -0.17 20.13
N TRP A 198 -51.72 -1.17 20.99
CA TRP A 198 -51.91 -2.59 20.64
C TRP A 198 -53.07 -3.33 21.33
N GLU A 199 -53.85 -2.69 22.20
CA GLU A 199 -54.90 -3.39 22.98
C GLU A 199 -56.31 -3.46 22.34
N ASP A 200 -56.55 -2.91 21.14
CA ASP A 200 -57.94 -2.74 20.67
C ASP A 200 -58.23 -3.14 19.22
N MET A 201 -57.73 -4.31 18.75
CA MET A 201 -58.23 -4.87 17.48
C MET A 201 -58.06 -6.39 17.34
N ASP A 202 -58.70 -7.17 18.20
CA ASP A 202 -59.02 -8.57 17.85
C ASP A 202 -60.46 -8.92 18.26
N SER A 203 -61.40 -8.41 17.46
CA SER A 203 -62.78 -8.89 17.39
C SER A 203 -63.24 -8.78 15.94
N ALA A 204 -63.10 -9.89 15.21
CA ALA A 204 -64.24 -10.61 14.65
C ALA A 204 -63.83 -11.41 13.40
N GLU A 205 -63.88 -12.72 13.58
CA GLU A 205 -64.61 -13.69 12.76
C GLU A 205 -64.12 -14.02 11.34
N GLU A 206 -63.89 -15.32 11.22
CA GLU A 206 -63.48 -16.13 10.08
C GLU A 206 -64.51 -16.05 8.94
N ASP A 207 -64.02 -15.91 7.70
CA ASP A 207 -64.78 -16.32 6.51
C ASP A 207 -63.85 -17.07 5.55
N GLU A 208 -64.25 -18.30 5.23
CA GLU A 208 -63.58 -19.25 4.37
C GLU A 208 -63.77 -18.93 2.86
N VAL A 209 -63.03 -19.70 2.06
CA VAL A 209 -63.31 -20.09 0.65
C VAL A 209 -62.79 -19.15 -0.46
N GLN A 210 -61.82 -19.60 -1.27
CA GLN A 210 -62.08 -20.22 -2.59
C GLN A 210 -60.85 -20.30 -3.53
N MET A 211 -60.49 -21.54 -3.90
CA MET A 211 -60.07 -22.08 -5.21
C MET A 211 -58.74 -21.70 -5.92
N ASP A 212 -57.92 -22.74 -6.03
CA ASP A 212 -57.47 -23.46 -7.25
C ASP A 212 -56.52 -22.85 -8.29
N ALA A 213 -55.63 -23.77 -8.70
CA ALA A 213 -55.03 -23.96 -10.02
C ALA A 213 -53.91 -22.99 -10.44
N GLU A 214 -52.85 -23.39 -11.14
CA GLU A 214 -52.23 -24.65 -11.54
C GLU A 214 -50.93 -24.20 -12.24
N ASN A 215 -49.92 -25.06 -12.24
CA ASN A 215 -49.01 -25.23 -13.36
C ASN A 215 -48.14 -24.03 -13.84
N TRP A 216 -46.88 -24.01 -13.40
CA TRP A 216 -45.79 -23.51 -14.25
C TRP A 216 -44.56 -24.38 -14.08
N ASN A 217 -44.46 -25.43 -14.91
CA ASN A 217 -43.20 -26.10 -15.19
C ASN A 217 -43.00 -26.12 -16.71
N GLN A 218 -42.18 -25.21 -17.22
CA GLN A 218 -41.45 -25.35 -18.46
C GLN A 218 -40.17 -24.50 -18.40
#